data_AF-A0A4R4JMJ1-F1
#
_entry.id   AF-A0A4R4JMJ1-F1
#
_cell.length_a   1.000
_cell.length_b   1.000
_cell.length_c   1.000
_cell.angle_alpha   90.00
_cell.angle_beta   90.00
_cell.angle_gamma   90.00
#
_symmetry.space_group_name_H-M   'P 1'
#
loop_
_entity.id
_entity.type
_entity.pdbx_description
1 polymer ?
#
loop_
_entity_poly.entity_id
_entity_poly.type
_entity_poly.pdbx_seq_one_letter_code
_entity_poly.pdbx_strand_id
1 'polypeptide(L)'
;MGLIEKDPDVVGYVLFNTRNRRFVILDEHEFGRVAYADDIEDACLAISRFAALMDIDFLPEPDKFDIAVLPVIDNPLFGLMLKK
;
A
#
# COMPACT_ATOMS: atom_id res chain seq x y z
N MET A 1 16.27 -17.88 -10.47
CA MET A 1 15.01 -17.09 -10.50
C MET A 1 15.37 -15.67 -10.16
N GLY A 2 14.97 -14.73 -11.02
CA GLY A 2 15.61 -13.43 -11.21
C GLY A 2 15.64 -12.52 -9.98
N LEU A 3 16.77 -11.84 -9.81
CA LEU A 3 16.97 -10.71 -8.92
C LEU A 3 15.86 -9.68 -9.19
N ILE A 4 14.98 -9.47 -8.21
CA ILE A 4 14.15 -8.27 -8.19
C ILE A 4 15.14 -7.14 -7.91
N GLU A 5 15.45 -6.34 -8.94
CA GLU A 5 16.10 -5.04 -8.74
C GLU A 5 15.23 -4.26 -7.77
N LYS A 6 15.65 -4.23 -6.50
CA LYS A 6 15.03 -3.41 -5.49
C LYS A 6 15.44 -1.99 -5.83
N ASP A 7 14.50 -1.24 -6.41
CA ASP A 7 14.66 0.18 -6.64
C ASP A 7 15.12 0.84 -5.32
N PRO A 8 16.33 1.42 -5.27
CA PRO A 8 16.93 1.86 -4.02
C PRO A 8 16.20 3.02 -3.38
N ASP A 9 15.40 3.78 -4.14
CA ASP A 9 14.66 4.93 -3.62
C ASP A 9 13.31 4.51 -3.03
N VAL A 10 12.84 3.29 -3.32
CA VAL A 10 11.53 2.81 -2.86
C VAL A 10 11.64 2.31 -1.42
N VAL A 11 10.97 3.01 -0.51
CA VAL A 11 10.92 2.68 0.92
C VAL A 11 9.84 1.65 1.24
N GLY A 12 8.83 1.50 0.38
CA GLY A 12 7.78 0.50 0.52
C GLY A 12 6.70 0.61 -0.54
N TYR A 13 5.59 -0.09 -0.32
CA TYR A 13 4.44 -0.11 -1.21
C TYR A 13 3.16 0.05 -0.40
N VAL A 14 2.22 0.83 -0.92
CA VAL A 14 0.90 1.03 -0.32
C VAL A 14 -0.17 0.43 -1.21
N LEU A 15 -1.29 0.07 -0.59
CA LEU A 15 -2.51 -0.33 -1.28
C LEU A 15 -3.42 0.89 -1.44
N PHE A 16 -3.79 1.19 -2.68
CA PHE A 16 -4.68 2.30 -3.01
C PHE A 16 -5.95 1.78 -3.68
N ASN A 17 -7.10 2.01 -3.05
CA ASN A 17 -8.39 1.68 -3.63
C ASN A 17 -8.75 2.73 -4.68
N THR A 18 -8.75 2.32 -5.94
CA THR A 18 -8.98 3.16 -7.11
C THR A 18 -10.42 3.64 -7.24
N ARG A 19 -11.38 2.93 -6.62
CA ARG A 19 -12.80 3.26 -6.65
C ARG A 19 -13.16 4.36 -5.66
N ASN A 20 -12.77 4.19 -4.40
CA ASN A 20 -13.04 5.18 -3.35
C ASN A 20 -11.93 6.24 -3.21
N ARG A 21 -10.80 6.04 -3.90
CA ARG A 21 -9.62 6.92 -3.96
C ARG A 21 -8.92 7.12 -2.62
N ARG A 22 -8.79 6.05 -1.85
CA ARG A 22 -8.19 6.06 -0.51
C ARG A 22 -7.11 5.00 -0.34
N PHE A 23 -6.19 5.27 0.57
CA PHE A 23 -5.20 4.31 1.00
C PHE A 23 -5.81 3.32 2.00
N VAL A 24 -5.35 2.08 1.95
CA VAL A 24 -5.78 1.05 2.90
C VAL A 24 -4.96 1.19 4.19
N ILE A 25 -5.66 1.14 5.31
CA ILE A 25 -5.09 0.93 6.64
C ILE A 25 -5.43 -0.51 7.01
N LEU A 26 -4.43 -1.40 7.01
CA LEU A 26 -4.58 -2.76 7.52
C LEU A 26 -4.39 -2.69 9.02
N ASP A 27 -5.50 -2.70 9.76
CA ASP A 27 -5.44 -2.81 11.21
C ASP A 27 -5.15 -4.28 11.57
N GLU A 28 -3.98 -4.53 12.13
CA GLU A 28 -3.56 -5.86 12.57
C GLU A 28 -4.30 -6.35 13.83
N HIS A 29 -5.12 -5.51 14.46
CA HIS A 29 -5.82 -5.80 15.72
C HIS A 29 -7.32 -6.06 15.53
N GLU A 30 -7.97 -5.52 14.50
CA GLU A 30 -9.37 -5.79 14.16
C GLU A 30 -9.50 -6.76 12.98
N PHE A 31 -9.49 -8.06 13.29
CA PHE A 31 -9.89 -9.13 12.37
C PHE A 31 -11.18 -8.76 11.61
N GLY A 32 -11.03 -8.33 10.36
CA GLY A 32 -12.12 -8.18 9.40
C GLY A 32 -12.64 -6.76 9.13
N ARG A 33 -12.04 -5.71 9.70
CA ARG A 33 -12.40 -4.33 9.34
C ARG A 33 -11.25 -3.62 8.63
N VAL A 34 -11.39 -3.50 7.30
CA VAL A 34 -10.50 -2.66 6.51
C VAL A 34 -10.87 -1.20 6.75
N ALA A 35 -9.89 -0.41 7.18
CA ALA A 35 -10.00 1.04 7.28
C ALA A 35 -9.33 1.71 6.08
N TYR A 36 -9.71 2.96 5.83
CA TYR A 36 -9.21 3.73 4.71
C TYR A 36 -8.79 5.13 5.15
N ALA A 37 -7.63 5.58 4.66
CA ALA A 37 -7.10 6.91 4.87
C ALA A 37 -7.12 7.74 3.58
N ASP A 38 -7.33 9.04 3.71
CA ASP A 38 -7.13 9.99 2.62
C ASP A 38 -5.63 10.38 2.49
N ASP A 39 -4.82 10.18 3.54
CA ASP A 39 -3.39 10.46 3.59
C ASP A 39 -2.55 9.17 3.45
N ILE A 40 -1.39 9.27 2.80
CA ILE A 40 -0.43 8.19 2.63
C ILE A 40 0.35 7.88 3.92
N GLU A 41 0.49 8.86 4.81
CA GLU A 41 1.19 8.69 6.09
C GLU A 41 0.47 7.71 7.03
N ASP A 42 -0.86 7.62 6.90
CA ASP A 42 -1.69 6.69 7.67
C ASP A 42 -1.85 5.33 6.96
N ALA A 43 -1.32 5.18 5.75
CA ALA A 43 -1.47 3.98 4.94
C ALA A 43 -0.64 2.81 5.49
N CYS A 44 -1.13 1.59 5.28
CA CYS A 44 -0.31 0.41 5.50
C CYS A 44 0.84 0.37 4.47
N LEU A 45 2.07 0.49 4.97
CA LEU A 45 3.28 0.45 4.17
C LEU A 45 3.89 -0.96 4.19
N ALA A 46 3.71 -1.70 3.10
CA ALA A 46 4.30 -3.01 2.91
C ALA A 46 5.78 -2.89 2.50
N ILE A 47 6.64 -3.70 3.12
CA ILE A 47 8.10 -3.72 2.89
C ILE A 47 8.52 -4.16 1.48
N SER A 48 7.61 -4.76 0.71
CA SER A 48 7.85 -5.22 -0.66
C SER A 48 6.55 -5.28 -1.46
N ARG A 49 6.67 -5.21 -2.78
CA ARG A 49 5.52 -5.38 -3.68
C ARG A 49 4.84 -6.73 -3.51
N PHE A 50 5.61 -7.78 -3.23
CA PHE A 50 5.06 -9.11 -3.00
C PHE A 50 4.22 -9.15 -1.72
N ALA A 51 4.71 -8.55 -0.62
CA ALA A 51 3.94 -8.42 0.62
C ALA A 51 2.63 -7.66 0.38
N ALA A 52 2.69 -6.50 -0.29
CA ALA A 52 1.50 -5.74 -0.66
C ALA A 52 0.49 -6.57 -1.46
N LEU A 53 0.94 -7.38 -2.42
CA LEU A 53 0.05 -8.25 -3.19
C LEU A 53 -0.62 -9.33 -2.33
N MET A 54 0.10 -9.91 -1.37
CA MET A 54 -0.48 -10.85 -0.40
C MET A 54 -1.51 -10.17 0.50
N ASP A 55 -1.28 -8.90 0.83
CA ASP A 55 -2.17 -8.12 1.69
C ASP A 55 -3.54 -7.83 1.03
N ILE A 56 -3.62 -7.83 -0.30
CA ILE A 56 -4.88 -7.66 -1.05
C ILE A 56 -5.88 -8.77 -0.74
N ASP A 57 -5.41 -10.01 -0.51
CA ASP A 57 -6.28 -11.16 -0.24
C ASP A 57 -7.04 -11.05 1.09
N PHE A 58 -6.59 -10.17 1.99
CA PHE A 58 -7.27 -9.90 3.27
C PHE A 58 -8.36 -8.83 3.15
N LEU A 59 -8.48 -8.17 2.00
CA LEU A 59 -9.49 -7.14 1.79
C LEU A 59 -10.85 -7.76 1.44
N PRO A 60 -11.95 -7.18 1.93
CA PRO A 60 -13.29 -7.66 1.62
C PRO A 60 -13.62 -7.44 0.14
N GLU A 61 -14.51 -8.26 -0.39
CA GLU A 61 -15.14 -7.99 -1.68
C GLU A 61 -16.17 -6.85 -1.53
N PRO A 62 -16.22 -5.87 -2.46
CA PRO A 62 -15.54 -5.84 -3.75
C PRO A 62 -14.16 -5.18 -3.75
N ASP A 63 -13.75 -4.55 -2.63
CA ASP A 63 -12.61 -3.64 -2.59
C ASP A 63 -11.30 -4.28 -3.07
N LYS A 64 -11.08 -5.57 -2.78
CA LYS A 64 -9.89 -6.30 -3.23
C LYS A 64 -9.65 -6.27 -4.75
N PHE A 65 -10.71 -6.08 -5.55
CA PHE A 65 -10.62 -6.01 -7.02
C PHE A 65 -10.28 -4.62 -7.54
N ASP A 66 -10.45 -3.59 -6.71
CA ASP A 66 -10.27 -2.18 -7.07
C ASP A 66 -8.94 -1.63 -6.51
N ILE A 67 -7.97 -2.47 -6.14
CA ILE A 67 -6.69 -2.05 -5.53
C ILE A 67 -5.56 -1.91 -6.55
N ALA A 68 -4.85 -0.79 -6.46
CA ALA A 68 -3.53 -0.59 -7.05
C ALA A 68 -2.43 -0.69 -5.99
N VAL A 69 -1.36 -1.43 -6.29
CA VAL A 69 -0.13 -1.44 -5.48
C VAL A 69 0.80 -0.37 -6.00
N LEU A 70 1.06 0.65 -5.17
CA LEU A 70 1.83 1.82 -5.57
C LEU A 70 3.16 1.89 -4.79
N PRO A 71 4.30 2.09 -5.47
CA PRO A 71 5.59 2.31 -4.81
C PRO A 71 5.61 3.65 -4.07
N VAL A 72 6.28 3.68 -2.92
CA VAL A 72 6.44 4.86 -2.07
C VAL A 72 7.91 5.20 -1.93
N ILE A 73 8.22 6.49 -1.97
CA ILE A 73 9.53 7.06 -1.66
C ILE A 73 9.39 7.95 -0.42
N ASP A 74 10.47 8.08 0.35
CA ASP A 74 10.56 9.08 1.42
C ASP A 74 11.21 10.35 0.88
N ASN A 75 10.47 11.46 0.89
CA ASN A 75 10.95 12.77 0.47
C ASN A 75 11.29 13.61 1.71
N PRO A 76 12.55 14.07 1.88
CA PRO A 76 12.95 14.84 3.06
C PRO A 76 12.17 16.13 3.33
N LEU A 77 11.49 16.70 2.33
CA LEU A 77 10.72 17.94 2.46
C LEU A 77 9.21 17.70 2.60
N PHE A 78 8.71 16.55 2.12
CA PHE A 78 7.27 16.30 1.95
C PHE A 78 6.79 15.00 2.60
N GLY A 79 7.68 14.23 3.24
CA GLY A 79 7.36 12.93 3.82
C GLY A 79 7.16 11.86 2.75
N LEU A 80 6.28 10.90 3.02
CA LEU A 80 5.99 9.81 2.10
C LEU A 80 5.29 10.32 0.85
N MET A 81 5.77 9.88 -0.31
CA MET A 81 5.20 10.24 -1.60
C MET A 81 5.12 9.02 -2.51
N LEU A 82 4.13 9.00 -3.41
CA LEU A 82 4.08 8.01 -4.47
C LEU A 82 5.23 8.21 -5.45
N LYS A 83 5.95 7.13 -5.79
CA LYS A 83 6.93 7.18 -6.87
C LYS A 83 6.19 7.34 -8.20
N LYS A 84 6.57 8.37 -8.97
CA LYS A 84 6.07 8.60 -10.33
C LYS A 84 6.62 7.60 -11.33
#